data_AF-A0A7J5GQA0-F1
#
_entry.id   AF-A0A7J5GQA0-F1
#
_cell.length_a   1.000
_cell.length_b   1.000
_cell.length_c   1.000
_cell.angle_alpha   90.00
_cell.angle_beta   90.00
_cell.angle_gamma   90.00
#
_symmetry.space_group_name_H-M   'P 1'
#
loop_
_entity.id
_entity.type
_entity.pdbx_description
1 polymer ?
#
loop_
_entity_poly.entity_id
_entity_poly.type
_entity_poly.pdbx_seq_one_letter_code
_entity_poly.pdbx_strand_id
1 'polypeptide(L)'
;YEIEDKFILQHCGGYLQNGFGYQLHKLSNSNVKSVKITGPDASGLSSSIYMEGKETEPGQSHPTILLYDDMTKFKNITDESKKEYTVTITLDGASEKEVVPPYNPFIFISSNEGRGKELHLINYPPTDKADLSLLGTGKDIYRPEEGMYYVSADLMPFAINMPVSNLPVPEEGKRIDQSYPKFSGWVSSNGKQNKDWYK
;
A
#
# COMPACT_ATOMS: atom_id res chain seq x y z
N TYR A 1 -14.62 15.09 11.88
CA TYR A 1 -13.17 15.12 12.18
C TYR A 1 -12.45 15.10 10.85
N GLU A 2 -11.28 15.73 10.73
CA GLU A 2 -10.52 15.79 9.48
C GLU A 2 -9.18 15.10 9.66
N ILE A 3 -8.79 14.29 8.67
CA ILE A 3 -7.52 13.59 8.59
C ILE A 3 -6.78 14.12 7.37
N GLU A 4 -5.49 14.37 7.53
CA GLU A 4 -4.58 14.67 6.42
C GLU A 4 -3.49 13.60 6.38
N ASP A 5 -3.48 12.83 5.29
CA ASP A 5 -2.45 11.82 5.01
C ASP A 5 -1.53 12.30 3.89
N LYS A 6 -0.21 12.12 4.06
CA LYS A 6 0.80 12.46 3.06
C LYS A 6 1.53 11.22 2.59
N PHE A 7 1.59 11.05 1.28
CA PHE A 7 2.25 9.92 0.63
C PHE A 7 3.30 10.44 -0.34
N ILE A 8 4.55 10.03 -0.14
CA ILE A 8 5.67 10.37 -1.02
C ILE A 8 6.24 9.07 -1.56
N LEU A 9 6.26 8.92 -2.90
CA LEU A 9 6.94 7.77 -3.50
C LEU A 9 8.47 7.96 -3.41
N GLN A 10 9.12 7.16 -2.57
CA GLN A 10 10.56 7.24 -2.32
C GLN A 10 11.40 6.48 -3.37
N HIS A 11 10.98 5.28 -3.77
CA HIS A 11 11.75 4.44 -4.68
C HIS A 11 10.87 3.55 -5.58
N CYS A 12 11.36 3.25 -6.78
CA CYS A 12 10.70 2.39 -7.76
C CYS A 12 11.69 1.40 -8.37
N GLY A 13 11.88 0.23 -7.73
CA GLY A 13 12.74 -0.85 -8.24
C GLY A 13 12.09 -1.75 -9.30
N GLY A 14 10.75 -1.78 -9.36
CA GLY A 14 10.00 -2.61 -10.31
C GLY A 14 9.94 -2.06 -11.74
N TYR A 15 9.75 -2.95 -12.71
CA TYR A 15 9.55 -2.60 -14.12
C TYR A 15 8.08 -2.55 -14.55
N LEU A 16 7.18 -3.22 -13.82
CA LEU A 16 5.75 -3.22 -14.11
C LEU A 16 5.11 -1.87 -13.78
N GLN A 17 4.04 -1.56 -14.51
CA GLN A 17 3.18 -0.43 -14.20
C GLN A 17 2.32 -0.78 -12.99
N ASN A 18 2.77 -0.39 -11.80
CA ASN A 18 2.03 -0.63 -10.56
C ASN A 18 1.41 0.68 -10.07
N GLY A 19 0.15 0.60 -9.66
CA GLY A 19 -0.52 1.68 -8.96
C GLY A 19 -0.44 1.52 -7.45
N PHE A 20 -0.85 2.55 -6.72
CA PHE A 20 -0.88 2.56 -5.27
C PHE A 20 -2.19 3.13 -4.75
N GLY A 21 -2.68 2.51 -3.67
CA GLY A 21 -3.83 2.97 -2.94
C GLY A 21 -3.83 2.46 -1.51
N TYR A 22 -4.85 2.85 -0.77
CA TYR A 22 -5.08 2.33 0.56
C TYR A 22 -6.58 2.30 0.87
N GLN A 23 -6.95 1.38 1.76
CA GLN A 23 -8.32 1.20 2.19
C GLN A 23 -8.45 1.42 3.71
N LEU A 24 -9.46 2.18 4.10
CA LEU A 24 -9.90 2.32 5.49
C LEU A 24 -10.78 1.12 5.86
N HIS A 25 -10.23 -0.10 5.80
CA HIS A 25 -10.92 -1.39 5.91
C HIS A 25 -11.68 -1.63 7.25
N LYS A 26 -11.51 -0.74 8.23
CA LYS A 26 -12.26 -0.77 9.51
C LYS A 26 -13.46 0.18 9.52
N LEU A 27 -13.60 1.02 8.49
CA LEU A 27 -14.68 1.98 8.36
C LEU A 27 -15.68 1.55 7.29
N SER A 28 -16.93 1.92 7.49
CA SER A 28 -17.93 1.87 6.43
C SER A 28 -17.83 3.10 5.53
N ASN A 29 -18.34 3.02 4.30
CA ASN A 29 -18.44 4.20 3.41
C ASN A 29 -19.22 5.36 4.05
N SER A 30 -20.23 5.08 4.88
CA SER A 30 -20.99 6.12 5.60
C SER A 30 -20.17 6.88 6.64
N ASN A 31 -18.98 6.38 7.02
CA ASN A 31 -18.09 7.10 7.92
C ASN A 31 -17.26 8.18 7.24
N VAL A 32 -17.31 8.28 5.92
CA VAL A 32 -16.56 9.27 5.13
C VAL A 32 -17.54 10.25 4.50
N LYS A 33 -17.44 11.52 4.89
CA LYS A 33 -18.24 12.61 4.33
C LYS A 33 -17.69 13.09 2.99
N SER A 34 -16.37 13.24 2.91
CA SER A 34 -15.70 13.69 1.69
C SER A 34 -14.23 13.30 1.66
N VAL A 35 -13.67 13.14 0.47
CA VAL A 35 -12.23 12.96 0.25
C VAL A 35 -11.74 13.94 -0.81
N LYS A 36 -10.65 14.65 -0.50
CA LYS A 36 -9.92 15.50 -1.44
C LYS A 36 -8.51 14.96 -1.63
N ILE A 37 -8.14 14.66 -2.87
CA ILE A 37 -6.79 14.24 -3.24
C ILE A 37 -6.12 15.41 -3.95
N THR A 38 -4.99 15.86 -3.41
CA THR A 38 -4.10 16.81 -4.06
C THR A 38 -2.86 16.04 -4.48
N GLY A 39 -2.70 15.84 -5.79
CA GLY A 39 -1.53 15.18 -6.35
C GLY A 39 -0.38 16.15 -6.64
N PRO A 40 0.80 15.62 -7.02
CA PRO A 40 1.96 16.43 -7.37
C PRO A 40 1.75 17.23 -8.66
N ASP A 41 2.30 18.44 -8.71
CA ASP A 41 2.28 19.34 -9.89
C ASP A 41 3.28 18.92 -10.99
N ALA A 42 3.47 17.61 -11.19
CA ALA A 42 4.36 17.10 -12.24
C ALA A 42 3.55 16.65 -13.46
N SER A 43 4.02 17.03 -14.65
CA SER A 43 3.35 16.70 -15.91
C SER A 43 3.23 15.18 -16.10
N GLY A 44 2.02 14.73 -16.40
CA GLY A 44 1.73 13.31 -16.64
C GLY A 44 1.49 12.46 -15.39
N LEU A 45 1.52 13.05 -14.19
CA LEU A 45 0.96 12.45 -12.99
C LEU A 45 -0.51 12.84 -12.89
N SER A 46 -1.40 11.84 -12.87
CA SER A 46 -2.84 12.04 -12.68
C SER A 46 -3.32 11.21 -11.50
N SER A 47 -4.46 11.60 -10.94
CA SER A 47 -5.23 10.69 -10.09
C SER A 47 -5.54 9.40 -10.84
N SER A 48 -5.73 8.31 -10.09
CA SER A 48 -6.06 7.01 -10.63
C SER A 48 -7.34 7.04 -11.49
N ILE A 49 -7.31 6.40 -12.66
CA ILE A 49 -8.48 6.25 -13.54
C ILE A 49 -9.58 5.39 -12.89
N TYR A 50 -9.19 4.48 -12.00
CA TYR A 50 -10.10 3.57 -11.29
C TYR A 50 -10.93 4.27 -10.22
N MET A 51 -10.60 5.52 -9.88
CA MET A 51 -11.47 6.36 -9.05
C MET A 51 -12.71 6.83 -9.82
N GLU A 52 -12.74 6.74 -11.16
CA GLU A 52 -13.90 7.12 -11.99
C GLU A 52 -14.45 8.53 -11.70
N GLY A 53 -13.56 9.46 -11.34
CA GLY A 53 -13.94 10.84 -10.97
C GLY A 53 -14.71 10.95 -9.65
N LYS A 54 -14.71 9.90 -8.83
CA LYS A 54 -15.29 9.88 -7.47
C LYS A 54 -14.23 10.19 -6.42
N GLU A 55 -14.71 10.53 -5.22
CA GLU A 55 -13.86 10.81 -4.06
C GLU A 55 -13.30 9.53 -3.42
N THR A 56 -13.97 8.39 -3.60
CA THR A 56 -13.53 7.04 -3.22
C THR A 56 -13.78 6.08 -4.38
N GLU A 57 -12.99 5.00 -4.46
CA GLU A 57 -13.13 3.98 -5.52
C GLU A 57 -14.53 3.34 -5.46
N PRO A 58 -15.31 3.38 -6.56
CA PRO A 58 -16.67 2.85 -6.57
C PRO A 58 -16.73 1.32 -6.48
N GLY A 59 -17.76 0.83 -5.80
CA GLY A 59 -18.01 -0.61 -5.65
C GLY A 59 -17.12 -1.30 -4.62
N GLN A 60 -16.60 -0.53 -3.66
CA GLN A 60 -15.91 -1.01 -2.46
C GLN A 60 -16.86 -0.90 -1.25
N SER A 61 -16.79 -1.85 -0.33
CA SER A 61 -17.54 -1.92 0.93
C SER A 61 -16.92 -1.02 2.00
N HIS A 62 -15.63 -0.72 1.83
CA HIS A 62 -14.84 0.16 2.68
C HIS A 62 -14.28 1.32 1.86
N PRO A 63 -14.12 2.52 2.46
CA PRO A 63 -13.52 3.66 1.78
C PRO A 63 -12.15 3.29 1.24
N THR A 64 -12.00 3.37 -0.08
CA THR A 64 -10.77 3.00 -0.79
C THR A 64 -10.33 4.17 -1.65
N ILE A 65 -9.05 4.52 -1.56
CA ILE A 65 -8.49 5.72 -2.17
C ILE A 65 -7.26 5.31 -2.97
N LEU A 66 -7.26 5.62 -4.26
CA LEU A 66 -6.18 5.31 -5.18
C LEU A 66 -5.48 6.60 -5.61
N LEU A 67 -4.16 6.64 -5.51
CA LEU A 67 -3.38 7.86 -5.73
C LEU A 67 -2.88 7.96 -7.17
N TYR A 68 -2.31 6.87 -7.69
CA TYR A 68 -1.77 6.78 -9.04
C TYR A 68 -1.84 5.35 -9.57
N ASP A 69 -1.85 5.21 -10.89
CA ASP A 69 -1.88 3.90 -11.56
C ASP A 69 -0.49 3.44 -12.01
N ASP A 70 0.48 4.35 -12.14
CA ASP A 70 1.78 4.06 -12.75
C ASP A 70 2.94 4.68 -11.95
N MET A 71 3.53 3.87 -11.07
CA MET A 71 4.73 4.25 -10.33
C MET A 71 5.94 4.53 -11.23
N THR A 72 5.96 4.05 -12.49
CA THR A 72 7.11 4.25 -13.38
C THR A 72 7.25 5.70 -13.84
N LYS A 73 6.16 6.49 -13.81
CA LYS A 73 6.18 7.94 -14.11
C LYS A 73 7.08 8.73 -13.17
N PHE A 74 7.36 8.20 -11.98
CA PHE A 74 8.15 8.88 -10.95
C PHE A 74 9.67 8.61 -11.07
N LYS A 75 10.11 7.66 -11.91
CA LYS A 75 11.52 7.22 -11.99
C LYS A 75 12.51 8.35 -12.29
N ASN A 76 12.10 9.32 -13.11
CA ASN A 76 12.96 10.43 -13.53
C ASN A 76 12.72 11.71 -12.72
N ILE A 77 11.86 11.66 -11.70
CA ILE A 77 11.60 12.79 -10.80
C ILE A 77 12.60 12.67 -9.65
N THR A 78 13.50 13.64 -9.51
CA THR A 78 14.49 13.66 -8.41
C THR A 78 14.04 14.51 -7.23
N ASP A 79 13.19 15.51 -7.49
CA ASP A 79 12.59 16.37 -6.47
C ASP A 79 11.42 15.65 -5.78
N GLU A 80 11.61 15.24 -4.53
CA GLU A 80 10.60 14.53 -3.73
C GLU A 80 9.31 15.34 -3.55
N SER A 81 9.39 16.67 -3.50
CA SER A 81 8.20 17.51 -3.37
C SER A 81 7.24 17.37 -4.56
N LYS A 82 7.76 16.92 -5.71
CA LYS A 82 6.99 16.62 -6.93
C LYS A 82 6.50 15.17 -7.00
N LYS A 83 6.58 14.44 -5.89
CA LYS A 83 6.05 13.06 -5.75
C LYS A 83 5.03 12.95 -4.63
N GLU A 84 4.75 14.04 -3.92
CA GLU A 84 3.84 14.06 -2.78
C GLU A 84 2.38 14.08 -3.23
N TYR A 85 1.59 13.19 -2.65
CA TYR A 85 0.14 13.26 -2.63
C TYR A 85 -0.31 13.62 -1.21
N THR A 86 -1.18 14.60 -1.10
CA THR A 86 -1.91 14.92 0.14
C THR A 86 -3.36 14.50 -0.01
N VAL A 87 -3.86 13.68 0.92
CA VAL A 87 -5.26 13.27 0.97
C VAL A 87 -5.90 13.86 2.22
N THR A 88 -6.95 14.65 2.04
CA THR A 88 -7.76 15.19 3.13
C THR A 88 -9.08 14.42 3.20
N ILE A 89 -9.35 13.79 4.34
CA ILE A 89 -10.55 12.98 4.58
C ILE A 89 -11.39 13.63 5.68
N THR A 90 -12.61 14.02 5.34
CA THR A 90 -13.59 14.47 6.34
C THR A 90 -14.42 13.28 6.78
N LEU A 91 -14.35 12.92 8.06
CA LEU A 91 -15.15 11.85 8.65
C LEU A 91 -16.55 12.32 9.05
N ASP A 92 -17.51 11.41 8.92
CA ASP A 92 -18.87 11.52 9.45
C ASP A 92 -19.10 10.46 10.55
N GLY A 93 -19.29 10.90 11.79
CA GLY A 93 -19.60 10.03 12.92
C GLY A 93 -18.48 9.11 13.45
N ALA A 94 -17.40 8.88 12.70
CA ALA A 94 -16.22 8.14 13.19
C ALA A 94 -15.29 9.04 14.03
N SER A 95 -14.78 8.48 15.12
CA SER A 95 -13.79 9.12 15.99
C SER A 95 -12.36 8.89 15.47
N GLU A 96 -11.44 9.78 15.84
CA GLU A 96 -10.00 9.66 15.52
C GLU A 96 -9.41 8.29 15.90
N LYS A 97 -9.87 7.70 17.01
CA LYS A 97 -9.40 6.39 17.50
C LYS A 97 -9.76 5.23 16.56
N GLU A 98 -10.77 5.42 15.71
CA GLU A 98 -11.22 4.42 14.74
C GLU A 98 -10.44 4.53 13.42
N VAL A 99 -9.68 5.61 13.23
CA VAL A 99 -8.95 5.92 12.01
C VAL A 99 -7.47 6.15 12.32
N VAL A 100 -6.81 5.09 12.76
CA VAL A 100 -5.40 5.11 13.14
C VAL A 100 -4.59 4.23 12.18
N PRO A 101 -3.49 4.74 11.60
CA PRO A 101 -2.55 3.93 10.84
C PRO A 101 -1.97 2.75 11.65
N PRO A 102 -1.53 1.66 11.00
CA PRO A 102 -1.59 1.45 9.56
C PRO A 102 -3.02 1.17 9.08
N TYR A 103 -3.45 1.91 8.05
CA TYR A 103 -4.62 1.54 7.25
C TYR A 103 -4.33 0.23 6.49
N ASN A 104 -5.07 -0.08 5.43
CA ASN A 104 -4.72 -1.17 4.51
C ASN A 104 -4.08 -0.61 3.22
N PRO A 105 -2.79 -0.25 3.18
CA PRO A 105 -2.13 0.17 1.95
C PRO A 105 -1.82 -1.02 1.06
N PHE A 106 -1.86 -0.79 -0.24
CA PHE A 106 -1.58 -1.81 -1.25
C PHE A 106 -1.06 -1.21 -2.54
N ILE A 107 -0.37 -2.05 -3.31
CA ILE A 107 -0.16 -1.80 -4.73
C ILE A 107 -1.13 -2.64 -5.53
N PHE A 108 -1.53 -2.13 -6.70
CA PHE A 108 -2.19 -2.95 -7.73
C PHE A 108 -1.24 -3.10 -8.92
N ILE A 109 -0.93 -4.35 -9.22
CA ILE A 109 0.19 -4.77 -10.07
C ILE A 109 -0.28 -4.86 -11.52
N SER A 110 0.55 -4.39 -12.45
CA SER A 110 0.21 -4.33 -13.88
C SER A 110 -1.12 -3.63 -14.10
N SER A 111 -1.27 -2.41 -13.57
CA SER A 111 -2.53 -1.66 -13.63
C SER A 111 -3.03 -1.46 -15.06
N ASN A 112 -2.15 -1.40 -16.06
CA ASN A 112 -2.52 -1.37 -17.47
C ASN A 112 -3.23 -2.66 -17.98
N GLU A 113 -3.15 -3.76 -17.24
CA GLU A 113 -3.79 -5.04 -17.53
C GLU A 113 -5.08 -5.25 -16.72
N GLY A 114 -5.29 -4.47 -15.65
CA GLY A 114 -6.48 -4.52 -14.82
C GLY A 114 -6.25 -4.06 -13.38
N ARG A 115 -7.35 -3.78 -12.68
CA ARG A 115 -7.33 -3.27 -11.30
C ARG A 115 -7.10 -4.34 -10.24
N GLY A 116 -7.53 -5.59 -10.50
CA GLY A 116 -7.76 -6.58 -9.43
C GLY A 116 -6.54 -7.33 -8.91
N LYS A 117 -5.36 -7.17 -9.51
CA LYS A 117 -4.15 -7.85 -9.01
C LYS A 117 -3.52 -7.03 -7.89
N GLU A 118 -3.78 -7.38 -6.64
CA GLU A 118 -3.36 -6.58 -5.48
C GLU A 118 -2.24 -7.24 -4.66
N LEU A 119 -1.41 -6.44 -4.01
CA LEU A 119 -0.47 -6.86 -2.97
C LEU A 119 -0.52 -5.89 -1.80
N HIS A 120 -0.83 -6.43 -0.61
CA HIS A 120 -1.02 -5.66 0.62
C HIS A 120 0.10 -5.94 1.63
N LEU A 121 0.05 -5.24 2.77
CA LEU A 121 0.78 -5.65 3.96
C LEU A 121 0.36 -7.05 4.43
N ILE A 122 1.29 -7.75 5.08
CA ILE A 122 1.05 -9.08 5.64
C ILE A 122 -0.22 -9.12 6.50
N ASN A 123 -1.07 -10.11 6.26
CA ASN A 123 -2.34 -10.39 6.95
C ASN A 123 -3.43 -9.32 6.79
N TYR A 124 -3.24 -8.33 5.92
CA TYR A 124 -4.34 -7.43 5.56
C TYR A 124 -5.25 -8.07 4.52
N PRO A 125 -6.58 -7.86 4.61
CA PRO A 125 -7.50 -8.44 3.66
C PRO A 125 -7.37 -7.79 2.26
N PRO A 126 -7.68 -8.53 1.18
CA PRO A 126 -7.91 -7.96 -0.14
C PRO A 126 -9.02 -6.91 -0.14
N THR A 127 -9.04 -6.02 -1.14
CA THR A 127 -10.22 -5.18 -1.39
C THR A 127 -11.32 -5.94 -2.14
N ASP A 128 -12.52 -5.36 -2.30
CA ASP A 128 -13.60 -6.00 -3.06
C ASP A 128 -13.29 -6.13 -4.56
N LYS A 129 -12.30 -5.37 -5.05
CA LYS A 129 -11.83 -5.42 -6.43
C LYS A 129 -10.71 -6.43 -6.65
N ALA A 130 -10.18 -7.03 -5.58
CA ALA A 130 -9.14 -8.04 -5.69
C ALA A 130 -9.63 -9.27 -6.47
N ASP A 131 -8.83 -9.74 -7.42
CA ASP A 131 -9.03 -11.04 -8.04
C ASP A 131 -8.51 -12.12 -7.09
N LEU A 132 -9.42 -12.65 -6.26
CA LEU A 132 -9.11 -13.69 -5.29
C LEU A 132 -8.63 -14.99 -5.93
N SER A 133 -8.88 -15.22 -7.23
CA SER A 133 -8.41 -16.41 -7.94
C SER A 133 -6.89 -16.45 -8.09
N LEU A 134 -6.21 -15.32 -7.89
CA LEU A 134 -4.75 -15.22 -7.93
C LEU A 134 -4.09 -15.58 -6.59
N LEU A 135 -4.81 -15.52 -5.48
CA LEU A 135 -4.26 -15.75 -4.14
C LEU A 135 -4.12 -17.26 -3.88
N GLY A 136 -3.00 -17.64 -3.26
CA GLY A 136 -2.64 -19.04 -3.00
C GLY A 136 -2.23 -19.84 -4.23
N THR A 137 -2.07 -19.19 -5.39
CA THR A 137 -1.67 -19.87 -6.64
C THR A 137 -0.15 -19.93 -6.83
N GLY A 138 0.59 -19.06 -6.13
CA GLY A 138 2.02 -18.95 -6.26
C GLY A 138 2.77 -19.40 -5.01
N LYS A 139 3.71 -18.57 -4.57
CA LYS A 139 4.46 -18.79 -3.32
C LYS A 139 3.77 -18.17 -2.11
N ASP A 140 2.60 -17.58 -2.28
CA ASP A 140 1.82 -16.97 -1.22
C ASP A 140 0.90 -18.01 -0.55
N ILE A 141 0.64 -17.80 0.74
CA ILE A 141 -0.36 -18.50 1.51
C ILE A 141 -1.64 -17.65 1.48
N TYR A 142 -2.76 -18.32 1.20
CA TYR A 142 -4.10 -17.76 1.33
C TYR A 142 -4.92 -18.68 2.25
N ARG A 143 -5.09 -18.24 3.51
CA ARG A 143 -5.90 -18.91 4.54
C ARG A 143 -6.79 -17.87 5.23
N PRO A 144 -7.87 -17.45 4.56
CA PRO A 144 -8.72 -16.37 5.06
C PRO A 144 -9.31 -16.65 6.45
N GLU A 145 -9.59 -17.91 6.76
CA GLU A 145 -10.08 -18.37 8.07
C GLU A 145 -9.07 -18.19 9.21
N GLU A 146 -7.78 -18.16 8.90
CA GLU A 146 -6.69 -17.87 9.84
C GLU A 146 -6.26 -16.39 9.78
N GLY A 147 -6.88 -15.58 8.91
CA GLY A 147 -6.48 -14.20 8.65
C GLY A 147 -5.14 -14.07 7.93
N MET A 148 -4.67 -15.11 7.25
CA MET A 148 -3.39 -15.11 6.55
C MET A 148 -3.57 -14.77 5.07
N TYR A 149 -3.07 -13.59 4.71
CA TYR A 149 -3.08 -13.02 3.37
C TYR A 149 -1.71 -12.43 3.05
N TYR A 150 -1.29 -12.48 1.79
CA TYR A 150 -0.08 -11.79 1.31
C TYR A 150 1.18 -12.09 2.13
N VAL A 151 1.35 -13.35 2.48
CA VAL A 151 2.54 -13.88 3.15
C VAL A 151 3.04 -15.08 2.36
N SER A 152 4.35 -15.24 2.25
CA SER A 152 4.91 -16.37 1.53
C SER A 152 4.75 -17.70 2.28
N ALA A 153 4.95 -18.82 1.58
CA ALA A 153 4.92 -20.17 2.13
C ALA A 153 5.94 -20.39 3.26
N ASP A 154 7.05 -19.65 3.24
CA ASP A 154 8.09 -19.62 4.28
C ASP A 154 7.91 -18.48 5.30
N LEU A 155 6.71 -17.89 5.37
CA LEU A 155 6.30 -16.85 6.32
C LEU A 155 7.06 -15.51 6.17
N MET A 156 7.68 -15.27 5.01
CA MET A 156 8.26 -13.97 4.68
C MET A 156 7.16 -13.00 4.24
N PRO A 157 7.17 -11.74 4.74
CA PRO A 157 6.24 -10.73 4.27
C PRO A 157 6.63 -10.26 2.86
N PHE A 158 5.65 -10.07 1.98
CA PHE A 158 5.87 -9.40 0.69
C PHE A 158 5.94 -7.87 0.83
N ALA A 159 5.32 -7.31 1.86
CA ALA A 159 5.36 -5.90 2.20
C ALA A 159 5.44 -5.68 3.72
N ILE A 160 6.14 -4.63 4.14
CA ILE A 160 6.41 -4.30 5.54
C ILE A 160 6.10 -2.84 5.81
N ASN A 161 5.47 -2.57 6.96
CA ASN A 161 5.32 -1.21 7.48
C ASN A 161 6.48 -0.90 8.43
N MET A 162 7.19 0.20 8.19
CA MET A 162 8.44 0.52 8.86
C MET A 162 8.34 1.81 9.67
N PRO A 163 8.90 1.87 10.90
CA PRO A 163 8.89 3.08 11.72
C PRO A 163 9.99 4.09 11.31
N VAL A 164 10.45 4.03 10.07
CA VAL A 164 11.49 4.89 9.50
C VAL A 164 11.03 5.40 8.14
N SER A 165 11.27 6.69 7.87
CA SER A 165 10.91 7.32 6.59
C SER A 165 11.94 7.07 5.49
N ASN A 166 13.22 6.94 5.84
CA ASN A 166 14.33 6.85 4.89
C ASN A 166 15.15 5.58 5.13
N LEU A 167 14.58 4.42 4.79
CA LEU A 167 15.34 3.17 4.75
C LEU A 167 16.31 3.19 3.56
N PRO A 168 17.63 2.99 3.75
CA PRO A 168 18.54 2.82 2.64
C PRO A 168 18.07 1.71 1.72
N VAL A 169 17.74 2.05 0.48
CA VAL A 169 17.21 1.07 -0.46
C VAL A 169 18.29 0.04 -0.77
N PRO A 170 18.03 -1.27 -0.59
CA PRO A 170 18.95 -2.32 -1.02
C PRO A 170 19.29 -2.19 -2.50
N GLU A 171 20.48 -2.64 -2.87
CA GLU A 171 20.83 -2.81 -4.29
C GLU A 171 19.80 -3.72 -4.98
N GLU A 172 19.28 -3.30 -6.14
CA GLU A 172 18.28 -4.05 -6.89
C GLU A 172 18.79 -5.47 -7.21
N GLY A 173 17.94 -6.48 -7.04
CA GLY A 173 18.30 -7.89 -7.22
C GLY A 173 19.09 -8.53 -6.06
N LYS A 174 19.55 -7.74 -5.08
CA LYS A 174 20.15 -8.27 -3.85
C LYS A 174 19.07 -8.64 -2.84
N ARG A 175 19.16 -9.85 -2.28
CA ARG A 175 18.23 -10.28 -1.23
C ARG A 175 18.32 -9.37 -0.01
N ILE A 176 17.17 -9.07 0.59
CA ILE A 176 17.10 -8.18 1.76
C ILE A 176 17.94 -8.68 2.94
N ASP A 177 18.06 -9.99 3.14
CA ASP A 177 18.86 -10.59 4.21
C ASP A 177 20.38 -10.50 3.97
N GLN A 178 20.82 -10.19 2.75
CA GLN A 178 22.22 -9.86 2.49
C GLN A 178 22.53 -8.38 2.74
N SER A 179 21.56 -7.50 2.53
CA SER A 179 21.69 -6.06 2.82
C SER A 179 21.45 -5.77 4.31
N TYR A 180 20.55 -6.53 4.93
CA TYR A 180 20.18 -6.46 6.34
C TYR A 180 20.25 -7.84 6.99
N PRO A 181 21.45 -8.30 7.43
CA PRO A 181 21.66 -9.66 7.96
C PRO A 181 20.77 -10.05 9.15
N LYS A 182 20.29 -9.06 9.91
CA LYS A 182 19.38 -9.28 11.06
C LYS A 182 17.93 -9.55 10.64
N PHE A 183 17.55 -9.30 9.38
CA PHE A 183 16.18 -9.42 8.88
C PHE A 183 15.62 -10.84 9.05
N SER A 184 16.40 -11.86 8.70
CA SER A 184 15.93 -13.26 8.80
C SER A 184 15.61 -13.67 10.23
N GLY A 185 16.35 -13.16 11.23
CA GLY A 185 16.05 -13.39 12.65
C GLY A 185 14.81 -12.62 13.13
N TRP A 186 14.54 -11.45 12.54
CA TRP A 186 13.30 -10.72 12.78
C TRP A 186 12.09 -11.48 12.21
N VAL A 187 12.19 -11.98 10.98
CA VAL A 187 11.13 -12.80 10.35
C VAL A 187 10.86 -14.08 11.14
N SER A 188 11.89 -14.88 11.43
CA SER A 188 11.73 -16.19 12.09
C SER A 188 11.22 -16.09 13.53
N SER A 189 11.40 -14.93 14.17
CA SER A 189 10.86 -14.64 15.50
C SER A 189 9.45 -14.02 15.49
N ASN A 190 8.83 -13.89 14.31
CA ASN A 190 7.58 -13.18 14.10
C ASN A 190 7.64 -11.74 14.68
N GLY A 191 8.73 -11.04 14.37
CA GLY A 191 8.99 -9.66 14.77
C GLY A 191 9.38 -9.45 16.24
N LYS A 192 9.59 -10.51 17.02
CA LYS A 192 9.92 -10.40 18.46
C LYS A 192 11.39 -10.06 18.73
N GLN A 193 12.30 -10.56 17.90
CA GLN A 193 13.75 -10.34 17.99
C GLN A 193 14.22 -9.41 16.87
N ASN A 194 15.43 -8.85 17.01
CA ASN A 194 16.04 -7.96 16.00
C ASN A 194 15.09 -6.83 15.54
N LYS A 195 14.37 -6.19 16.46
CA LYS A 195 13.38 -5.14 16.14
C LYS A 195 13.98 -3.94 15.41
N ASP A 196 15.31 -3.81 15.46
CA ASP A 196 16.12 -2.80 14.80
C ASP A 196 16.94 -3.37 13.64
N TRP A 197 16.49 -4.45 13.01
CA TRP A 197 17.21 -5.15 11.92
C TRP A 197 17.60 -4.25 10.73
N TYR A 198 16.87 -3.15 10.57
CA TYR A 198 17.00 -2.17 9.49
C TYR A 198 18.05 -1.08 9.78
N LYS A 199 18.68 -1.10 10.97
CA LYS A 199 19.76 -0.19 11.35
C LYS A 199 21.13 -0.72 10.98
#